data_AF-A0A2B7Y386-F1
#
_entry.id   AF-A0A2B7Y386-F1
#
_cell.length_a   1.000
_cell.length_b   1.000
_cell.length_c   1.000
_cell.angle_alpha   90.00
_cell.angle_beta   90.00
_cell.angle_gamma   90.00
#
_symmetry.space_group_name_H-M   'P 1'
#
loop_
_entity.id
_entity.type
_entity.pdbx_description
1 polymer ?
#
loop_
_entity_poly.entity_id
_entity_poly.type
_entity_poly.pdbx_seq_one_letter_code
_entity_poly.pdbx_strand_id
1 'polypeptide(L)'
;MFRLATRRISASPPLRNLQTPPSAVRSLYNTPRYPLRRQYSQFQKSRSTPNTSFQSRLNSSNLTPFQKVKQNYKEAWDKIWQTNPISFPLTVLFVTANVGLVVYMVYERVNRINPYLNRFPPEVAQPLREALYHSEIKPDPIMALQHFRQALLVAERVQMHPFSDEVLGIRFAAAEMLEKNGLIKASIDMLEKTLADCKEWVASGRRKQMIVDKQRANKPAPPPADAEAAEAEKQAREKEEMEDNLRNQVMRKVIGIKIKLADLYSNKSVDDLDKAENSLIGAVNESAGEVRRRRELNLPVSSDGNDYVSLTEIATSCNDLADLYVKRGKNQLAVALYMQSLNLIKEEEGQSTTCAQVVLLNNISSQMAEEAQKAIGPSGTIPRMGGPPISRPELLDAAAQWAKKAIEVAEHIKPPVRTEDCDQSCQVALYNLGEIAEMQKKFTEARIYYGQAKKLATQLQFEEGIEVANEALKRFKSQK
;
A
#
# COMPACT_ATOMS: atom_id res chain seq x y z
N MET A 1 0.54 -4.10 5.90
CA MET A 1 1.13 -2.77 6.16
C MET A 1 2.45 -2.45 5.43
N PHE A 2 3.50 -3.28 5.45
CA PHE A 2 4.86 -2.85 4.99
C PHE A 2 5.35 -3.44 3.65
N ARG A 3 4.45 -3.94 2.80
CA ARG A 3 4.85 -4.40 1.47
C ARG A 3 4.64 -3.26 0.48
N LEU A 4 5.74 -2.86 -0.17
CA LEU A 4 5.88 -1.93 -1.31
C LEU A 4 6.11 -0.46 -0.94
N ALA A 5 7.36 -0.11 -0.64
CA ALA A 5 7.83 1.28 -0.56
C ALA A 5 7.58 2.06 -1.88
N THR A 6 7.65 1.37 -3.02
CA THR A 6 7.36 1.92 -4.36
C THR A 6 5.89 2.34 -4.55
N ARG A 7 4.93 1.80 -3.79
CA ARG A 7 3.52 2.22 -3.87
C ARG A 7 3.19 3.48 -3.06
N ARG A 8 4.13 4.01 -2.28
CA ARG A 8 3.90 5.20 -1.43
C ARG A 8 4.32 6.52 -2.09
N ILE A 9 5.07 6.48 -3.19
CA ILE A 9 5.37 7.69 -3.97
C ILE A 9 4.19 7.93 -4.91
N SER A 10 3.20 8.69 -4.46
CA SER A 10 2.02 9.07 -5.24
C SER A 10 2.06 10.55 -5.64
N ALA A 11 1.35 10.89 -6.72
CA ALA A 11 1.16 12.28 -7.09
C ALA A 11 0.41 13.03 -5.98
N SER A 12 0.92 14.20 -5.59
CA SER A 12 0.17 15.14 -4.75
C SER A 12 -1.09 15.59 -5.49
N PRO A 13 -2.21 15.83 -4.78
CA PRO A 13 -3.42 16.32 -5.41
C PRO A 13 -3.17 17.68 -6.11
N PRO A 14 -3.89 17.97 -7.21
CA PRO A 14 -3.76 19.23 -7.94
C PRO A 14 -4.07 20.46 -7.06
N LEU A 15 -3.58 21.63 -7.47
CA LEU A 15 -3.63 22.87 -6.69
C LEU A 15 -5.10 23.28 -6.46
N ARG A 16 -5.61 23.07 -5.24
CA ARG A 16 -6.94 23.57 -4.88
C ARG A 16 -6.80 24.93 -4.20
N ASN A 17 -7.29 25.98 -4.86
CA ASN A 17 -7.36 27.34 -4.33
C ASN A 17 -7.96 27.37 -2.91
N LEU A 18 -7.16 27.77 -1.92
CA LEU A 18 -7.52 27.94 -0.51
C LEU A 18 -8.33 29.24 -0.22
N GLN A 19 -9.11 29.72 -1.19
CA GLN A 19 -10.00 30.88 -1.02
C GLN A 19 -11.44 30.55 -1.44
N THR A 20 -12.06 29.61 -0.73
CA THR A 20 -13.53 29.54 -0.60
C THR A 20 -13.88 29.05 0.81
N PRO A 21 -14.91 29.63 1.48
CA PRO A 21 -15.34 29.15 2.80
C PRO A 21 -15.93 27.73 2.73
N PRO A 22 -15.93 26.97 3.84
CA PRO A 22 -16.00 25.51 3.80
C PRO A 22 -17.41 25.05 3.40
N SER A 23 -17.54 24.63 2.15
CA SER A 23 -18.72 23.92 1.69
C SER A 23 -18.45 22.42 1.78
N ALA A 24 -18.96 21.84 2.88
CA ALA A 24 -19.28 20.43 3.09
C ALA A 24 -18.39 19.40 2.36
N VAL A 25 -17.36 18.92 3.07
CA VAL A 25 -16.70 17.64 2.79
C VAL A 25 -17.76 16.53 2.88
N ARG A 26 -18.32 16.13 1.73
CA ARG A 26 -19.07 14.88 1.62
C ARG A 26 -18.08 13.73 1.51
N SER A 27 -17.68 13.23 2.68
CA SER A 27 -17.22 11.85 2.80
C SER A 27 -18.43 10.94 2.52
N LEU A 28 -18.39 10.20 1.42
CA LEU A 28 -19.34 9.13 1.13
C LEU A 28 -18.61 7.79 1.27
N TYR A 29 -18.44 7.35 2.51
CA TYR A 29 -18.48 5.92 2.80
C TYR A 29 -19.96 5.53 2.90
N ASN A 30 -20.49 4.87 1.87
CA ASN A 30 -21.76 4.17 1.98
C ASN A 30 -21.59 2.75 1.44
N THR A 31 -21.43 1.81 2.37
CA THR A 31 -21.73 0.39 2.17
C THR A 31 -23.24 0.19 2.30
N PRO A 32 -23.92 -0.50 1.36
CA PRO A 32 -25.32 -0.84 1.58
C PRO A 32 -25.44 -2.03 2.55
N ARG A 33 -25.95 -1.76 3.75
CA ARG A 33 -26.62 -2.75 4.60
C ARG A 33 -28.01 -3.05 4.02
N TYR A 34 -28.28 -4.29 3.67
CA TYR A 34 -29.63 -4.77 3.40
C TYR A 34 -30.39 -5.04 4.72
N PRO A 35 -31.69 -4.68 4.82
CA PRO A 35 -32.49 -4.98 5.99
C PRO A 35 -33.05 -6.41 5.97
N LEU A 36 -33.14 -7.00 7.18
CA LEU A 36 -33.92 -8.19 7.51
C LEU A 36 -35.42 -7.93 7.34
N ARG A 37 -36.16 -8.88 6.74
CA ARG A 37 -37.58 -9.09 7.08
C ARG A 37 -37.96 -10.57 7.11
N ARG A 38 -38.62 -10.89 8.23
CA ARG A 38 -39.22 -12.13 8.74
C ARG A 38 -40.50 -12.57 8.01
N GLN A 39 -40.77 -13.88 8.10
CA GLN A 39 -42.02 -14.63 8.43
C GLN A 39 -42.30 -15.74 7.40
N TYR A 40 -42.18 -17.02 7.79
CA TYR A 40 -43.22 -17.88 8.41
C TYR A 40 -44.47 -18.05 7.54
N SER A 41 -44.67 -19.24 6.98
CA SER A 41 -45.86 -20.07 7.26
C SER A 41 -45.88 -21.38 6.46
N GLN A 42 -46.06 -22.46 7.22
CA GLN A 42 -47.03 -23.54 6.98
C GLN A 42 -46.80 -24.51 5.82
N PHE A 43 -46.32 -25.69 6.23
CA PHE A 43 -46.85 -26.98 5.83
C PHE A 43 -48.36 -26.96 5.60
N GLN A 44 -48.81 -27.43 4.43
CA GLN A 44 -50.03 -28.23 4.35
C GLN A 44 -49.97 -29.24 3.20
N LYS A 45 -50.58 -30.38 3.51
CA LYS A 45 -50.61 -31.68 2.83
C LYS A 45 -51.29 -31.61 1.46
N SER A 46 -50.93 -32.55 0.57
CA SER A 46 -51.97 -33.40 -0.02
C SER A 46 -51.45 -34.82 -0.33
N ARG A 47 -52.26 -35.79 0.10
CA ARG A 47 -52.28 -37.19 -0.33
C ARG A 47 -52.60 -37.26 -1.83
N SER A 48 -52.03 -38.23 -2.53
CA SER A 48 -52.80 -39.33 -3.17
C SER A 48 -51.91 -40.17 -4.09
N THR A 49 -51.75 -41.45 -3.75
CA THR A 49 -51.58 -42.55 -4.73
C THR A 49 -52.95 -42.81 -5.38
N PRO A 50 -53.05 -43.35 -6.62
CA PRO A 50 -52.82 -44.78 -6.83
C PRO A 50 -52.21 -45.19 -8.19
N ASN A 51 -51.59 -46.38 -8.13
CA ASN A 51 -51.31 -47.38 -9.16
C ASN A 51 -51.73 -47.12 -10.62
N THR A 52 -50.79 -47.34 -11.53
CA THR A 52 -51.07 -48.19 -12.69
C THR A 52 -49.83 -48.95 -13.16
N SER A 53 -50.05 -50.24 -13.37
CA SER A 53 -49.17 -51.27 -13.92
C SER A 53 -48.52 -50.91 -15.25
N PHE A 54 -47.23 -51.23 -15.40
CA PHE A 54 -46.59 -51.36 -16.72
C PHE A 54 -45.90 -52.72 -16.83
N GLN A 55 -46.52 -53.62 -17.59
CA GLN A 55 -45.86 -54.79 -18.16
C GLN A 55 -45.02 -54.37 -19.37
N SER A 56 -43.79 -54.88 -19.38
CA SER A 56 -42.95 -55.26 -20.53
C SER A 56 -42.72 -54.24 -21.67
N ARG A 57 -41.45 -53.93 -21.90
CA ARG A 57 -40.73 -54.39 -23.09
C ARG A 57 -39.22 -54.25 -22.90
N LEU A 58 -38.55 -55.41 -22.84
CA LEU A 58 -37.12 -55.57 -23.06
C LEU A 58 -36.80 -55.10 -24.48
N ASN A 59 -35.86 -54.18 -24.61
CA ASN A 59 -34.99 -54.12 -25.78
C ASN A 59 -33.63 -53.56 -25.34
N SER A 60 -32.65 -54.45 -25.40
CA SER A 60 -31.23 -54.23 -25.18
C SER A 60 -30.65 -53.43 -26.34
N SER A 61 -30.29 -52.17 -26.07
CA SER A 61 -29.23 -51.50 -26.81
C SER A 61 -27.99 -51.41 -25.91
N ASN A 62 -26.89 -51.98 -26.41
CA ASN A 62 -25.57 -52.04 -25.81
C ASN A 62 -24.88 -50.67 -25.85
N LEU A 63 -25.51 -49.68 -25.25
CA LEU A 63 -24.89 -48.39 -24.97
C LEU A 63 -24.27 -48.47 -23.58
N THR A 64 -22.99 -48.12 -23.51
CA THR A 64 -22.29 -48.00 -22.23
C THR A 64 -23.10 -47.09 -21.29
N PRO A 65 -23.07 -47.32 -19.96
CA PRO A 65 -23.84 -46.52 -19.00
C PRO A 65 -23.64 -45.01 -19.20
N PHE A 66 -22.42 -44.62 -19.57
CA PHE A 66 -22.04 -43.25 -19.88
C PHE A 66 -22.76 -42.67 -21.11
N GLN A 67 -22.90 -43.45 -22.19
CA GLN A 67 -23.58 -43.00 -23.41
C GLN A 67 -25.08 -42.77 -23.18
N LYS A 68 -25.74 -43.63 -22.38
CA LYS A 68 -27.15 -43.46 -22.01
C LYS A 68 -27.37 -42.19 -21.19
N VAL A 69 -26.48 -41.92 -20.22
CA VAL A 69 -26.56 -40.70 -19.40
C VAL A 69 -26.39 -39.44 -20.26
N LYS A 70 -25.42 -39.42 -21.18
CA LYS A 70 -25.17 -38.27 -22.06
C LYS A 70 -26.35 -37.94 -22.96
N GLN A 71 -26.98 -38.96 -23.53
CA GLN A 71 -28.14 -38.78 -24.42
C GLN A 71 -29.36 -38.28 -23.64
N ASN A 72 -29.66 -38.91 -22.50
CA ASN A 72 -30.75 -38.49 -21.62
C ASN A 72 -30.59 -37.04 -21.13
N TYR A 73 -29.35 -36.62 -20.86
CA TYR A 73 -29.04 -35.25 -20.44
C TYR A 73 -29.27 -34.24 -21.56
N LYS A 74 -28.90 -34.56 -22.79
CA LYS A 74 -29.12 -33.71 -23.97
C LYS A 74 -30.62 -33.53 -24.27
N GLU A 75 -31.37 -34.63 -24.26
CA GLU A 75 -32.81 -34.61 -24.48
C GLU A 75 -33.56 -33.83 -23.37
N ALA A 76 -33.12 -33.96 -22.12
CA ALA A 76 -33.62 -33.15 -21.01
C ALA A 76 -33.29 -31.66 -21.18
N TRP A 77 -32.07 -31.33 -21.61
CA TRP A 77 -31.63 -29.95 -21.83
C TRP A 77 -32.47 -29.26 -22.91
N ASP A 78 -32.63 -29.88 -24.08
CA ASP A 78 -33.38 -29.32 -25.20
C ASP A 78 -34.86 -29.12 -24.84
N LYS A 79 -35.47 -30.07 -24.12
CA LYS A 79 -36.86 -30.00 -23.67
C LYS A 79 -37.11 -28.88 -22.66
N ILE A 80 -36.19 -28.65 -21.71
CA ILE A 80 -36.32 -27.61 -20.69
C ILE A 80 -36.13 -26.21 -21.33
N TRP A 81 -35.21 -26.09 -22.29
CA TRP A 81 -34.98 -24.86 -23.05
C TRP A 81 -36.22 -24.41 -23.83
N GLN A 82 -36.93 -25.38 -24.43
CA GLN A 82 -38.17 -25.11 -25.16
C GLN A 82 -39.34 -24.75 -24.23
N THR A 83 -39.40 -25.37 -23.05
CA THR A 83 -40.49 -25.14 -22.10
C THR A 83 -40.37 -23.78 -21.40
N ASN A 84 -39.14 -23.35 -21.09
CA ASN A 84 -38.87 -22.11 -20.39
C ASN A 84 -37.62 -21.37 -20.93
N PRO A 85 -37.74 -20.64 -22.05
CA PRO A 85 -36.59 -20.04 -22.74
C PRO A 85 -35.89 -18.92 -21.97
N ILE A 86 -36.57 -18.29 -21.00
CA ILE A 86 -36.01 -17.17 -20.21
C ILE A 86 -35.50 -17.64 -18.84
N SER A 87 -36.26 -18.46 -18.11
CA SER A 87 -35.88 -18.82 -16.74
C SER A 87 -34.73 -19.84 -16.69
N PHE A 88 -34.66 -20.77 -17.65
CA PHE A 88 -33.58 -21.75 -17.70
C PHE A 88 -32.17 -21.13 -17.85
N PRO A 89 -31.87 -20.26 -18.85
CA PRO A 89 -30.54 -19.67 -18.94
C PRO A 89 -30.18 -18.80 -17.73
N LEU A 90 -31.15 -18.12 -17.11
CA LEU A 90 -30.94 -17.38 -15.87
C LEU A 90 -30.55 -18.31 -14.70
N THR A 91 -31.20 -19.47 -14.56
CA THR A 91 -30.83 -20.43 -13.52
C THR A 91 -29.44 -21.03 -13.75
N VAL A 92 -29.09 -21.34 -15.01
CA VAL A 92 -27.75 -21.83 -15.36
C VAL A 92 -26.69 -20.78 -15.04
N LEU A 93 -26.92 -19.50 -15.41
CA LEU A 93 -26.03 -18.39 -15.08
C LEU A 93 -25.88 -18.21 -13.57
N PHE A 94 -26.98 -18.32 -12.81
CA PHE A 94 -26.93 -18.21 -11.36
C PHE A 94 -26.13 -19.37 -10.73
N VAL A 95 -26.33 -20.60 -11.19
CA VAL A 95 -25.58 -21.77 -10.71
C VAL A 95 -24.10 -21.63 -11.05
N THR A 96 -23.75 -21.24 -12.28
CA THR A 96 -22.34 -21.04 -12.66
C THR A 96 -21.68 -19.90 -11.88
N ALA A 97 -22.38 -18.80 -11.63
CA ALA A 97 -21.89 -17.71 -10.79
C ALA A 97 -21.65 -18.16 -9.33
N ASN A 98 -22.55 -18.96 -8.75
CA ASN A 98 -22.37 -19.49 -7.39
C ASN A 98 -21.21 -20.49 -7.32
N VAL A 99 -21.07 -21.38 -8.30
CA VAL A 99 -19.92 -22.30 -8.38
C VAL A 99 -18.62 -21.52 -8.54
N GLY A 100 -18.60 -20.48 -9.38
CA GLY A 100 -17.46 -19.58 -9.53
C GLY A 100 -17.09 -18.86 -8.22
N LEU A 101 -18.07 -18.41 -7.45
CA LEU A 101 -17.88 -17.79 -6.13
C LEU A 101 -17.26 -18.79 -5.14
N VAL A 102 -17.77 -20.01 -5.07
CA VAL A 102 -17.23 -21.06 -4.18
C VAL A 102 -15.81 -21.42 -4.57
N VAL A 103 -15.53 -21.59 -5.86
CA VAL A 103 -14.18 -21.83 -6.38
C VAL A 103 -13.24 -20.67 -6.02
N TYR A 104 -13.71 -19.43 -6.12
CA TYR A 104 -12.94 -18.25 -5.73
C TYR A 104 -12.65 -18.21 -4.22
N MET A 105 -13.64 -18.52 -3.36
CA MET A 105 -13.44 -18.61 -1.91
C MET A 105 -12.43 -19.72 -1.53
N VAL A 106 -12.51 -20.88 -2.17
CA VAL A 106 -11.54 -21.97 -1.99
C VAL A 106 -10.15 -21.54 -2.47
N TYR A 107 -10.07 -20.87 -3.62
CA TYR A 107 -8.82 -20.33 -4.16
C TYR A 107 -8.17 -19.34 -3.20
N GLU A 108 -8.92 -18.35 -2.68
CA GLU A 108 -8.41 -17.42 -1.66
C GLU A 108 -7.93 -18.14 -0.40
N ARG A 109 -8.71 -19.10 0.11
CA ARG A 109 -8.34 -19.85 1.32
C ARG A 109 -7.04 -20.63 1.13
N VAL A 110 -6.91 -21.35 0.01
CA VAL A 110 -5.75 -22.21 -0.27
C VAL A 110 -4.52 -21.38 -0.62
N ASN A 111 -4.67 -20.30 -1.41
CA ASN A 111 -3.53 -19.56 -1.94
C ASN A 111 -3.12 -18.33 -1.10
N ARG A 112 -3.99 -17.79 -0.26
CA ARG A 112 -3.65 -16.63 0.59
C ARG A 112 -3.54 -16.98 2.07
N ILE A 113 -4.53 -17.70 2.61
CA ILE A 113 -4.65 -17.89 4.07
C ILE A 113 -3.80 -19.06 4.57
N ASN A 114 -3.87 -20.23 3.92
CA ASN A 114 -3.08 -21.41 4.30
C ASN A 114 -1.56 -21.16 4.28
N PRO A 115 -0.95 -20.57 3.22
CA PRO A 115 0.49 -20.33 3.23
C PRO A 115 0.93 -19.30 4.28
N TYR A 116 0.05 -18.38 4.70
CA TYR A 116 0.33 -17.46 5.80
C TYR A 116 0.34 -18.19 7.15
N LEU A 117 -0.67 -19.03 7.42
CA LEU A 117 -0.78 -19.77 8.67
C LEU A 117 0.22 -20.92 8.79
N ASN A 118 0.65 -21.51 7.67
CA ASN A 118 1.64 -22.59 7.65
C ASN A 118 3.06 -22.14 8.07
N ARG A 119 3.32 -20.83 8.11
CA ARG A 119 4.57 -20.28 8.67
C ARG A 119 4.62 -20.37 10.18
N PHE A 120 3.46 -20.50 10.82
CA PHE A 120 3.35 -20.61 12.27
C PHE A 120 3.27 -22.08 12.68
N PRO A 121 3.92 -22.46 13.78
CA PRO A 121 3.65 -23.74 14.44
C PRO A 121 2.14 -23.89 14.70
N PRO A 122 1.60 -25.13 14.67
CA PRO A 122 0.16 -25.36 14.81
C PRO A 122 -0.42 -24.77 16.10
N GLU A 123 0.38 -24.74 17.18
CA GLU A 123 0.03 -24.17 18.48
C GLU A 123 -0.24 -22.66 18.41
N VAL A 124 0.53 -21.93 17.61
CA VAL A 124 0.36 -20.47 17.42
C VAL A 124 -0.72 -20.20 16.37
N ALA A 125 -0.82 -21.05 15.36
CA ALA A 125 -1.77 -20.89 14.26
C ALA A 125 -3.23 -20.99 14.71
N GLN A 126 -3.54 -21.77 15.76
CA GLN A 126 -4.90 -21.90 16.28
C GLN A 126 -5.44 -20.58 16.90
N PRO A 127 -4.81 -19.98 17.93
CA PRO A 127 -5.28 -18.71 18.48
C PRO A 127 -5.22 -17.58 17.46
N LEU A 128 -4.25 -17.61 16.53
CA LEU A 128 -4.19 -16.62 15.45
C LEU A 128 -5.38 -16.73 14.49
N ARG A 129 -5.84 -17.94 14.17
CA ARG A 129 -7.06 -18.15 13.37
C ARG A 129 -8.30 -17.60 14.08
N GLU A 130 -8.41 -17.80 15.38
CA GLU A 130 -9.51 -17.25 16.19
C GLU A 130 -9.45 -15.72 16.22
N ALA A 131 -8.27 -15.13 16.39
CA ALA A 131 -8.08 -13.68 16.32
C ALA A 131 -8.54 -13.11 14.98
N LEU A 132 -8.16 -13.73 13.86
CA LEU A 132 -8.57 -13.31 12.52
C LEU A 132 -10.06 -13.49 12.27
N TYR A 133 -10.65 -14.57 12.79
CA TYR A 133 -12.10 -14.78 12.74
C TYR A 133 -12.86 -13.64 13.44
N HIS A 134 -12.40 -13.26 14.63
CA HIS A 134 -12.98 -12.17 15.41
C HIS A 134 -12.62 -10.76 14.89
N SER A 135 -11.68 -10.63 13.95
CA SER A 135 -11.38 -9.35 13.30
C SER A 135 -12.15 -9.14 12.00
N GLU A 136 -12.33 -10.18 11.18
CA GLU A 136 -12.88 -10.05 9.82
C GLU A 136 -14.31 -10.59 9.68
N ILE A 137 -14.61 -11.74 10.31
CA ILE A 137 -15.89 -12.45 10.08
C ILE A 137 -16.94 -11.99 11.08
N LYS A 138 -16.61 -12.03 12.37
CA LYS A 138 -17.47 -11.58 13.46
C LYS A 138 -16.74 -10.50 14.27
N PRO A 139 -16.80 -9.23 13.83
CA PRO A 139 -15.96 -8.17 14.38
C PRO A 139 -16.27 -7.96 15.87
N ASP A 140 -15.32 -8.38 16.70
CA ASP A 140 -15.26 -8.12 18.13
C ASP A 140 -13.80 -7.77 18.46
N PRO A 141 -13.46 -6.47 18.51
CA PRO A 141 -12.07 -6.04 18.65
C PRO A 141 -11.46 -6.42 20.00
N ILE A 142 -12.28 -6.56 21.05
CA ILE A 142 -11.81 -6.91 22.39
C ILE A 142 -11.43 -8.39 22.43
N MET A 143 -12.33 -9.26 21.93
CA MET A 143 -12.04 -10.69 21.82
C MET A 143 -10.88 -10.96 20.86
N ALA A 144 -10.84 -10.31 19.69
CA ALA A 144 -9.74 -10.45 18.75
C ALA A 144 -8.39 -10.09 19.41
N LEU A 145 -8.35 -9.00 20.18
CA LEU A 145 -7.14 -8.59 20.92
C LEU A 145 -6.70 -9.64 21.97
N GLN A 146 -7.65 -10.29 22.65
CA GLN A 146 -7.34 -11.37 23.59
C GLN A 146 -6.68 -12.57 22.87
N HIS A 147 -7.24 -12.99 21.73
CA HIS A 147 -6.67 -14.07 20.95
C HIS A 147 -5.30 -13.71 20.35
N PHE A 148 -5.08 -12.46 19.92
CA PHE A 148 -3.75 -11.99 19.51
C PHE A 148 -2.73 -12.05 20.65
N ARG A 149 -3.11 -11.64 21.87
CA ARG A 149 -2.24 -11.78 23.05
C ARG A 149 -1.92 -13.24 23.36
N GLN A 150 -2.92 -14.12 23.27
CA GLN A 150 -2.73 -15.55 23.44
C GLN A 150 -1.75 -16.11 22.40
N ALA A 151 -1.88 -15.72 21.13
CA ALA A 151 -0.95 -16.13 20.08
C ALA A 151 0.50 -15.71 20.37
N LEU A 152 0.72 -14.49 20.87
CA LEU A 152 2.05 -14.01 21.27
C LEU A 152 2.63 -14.81 22.46
N LEU A 153 1.81 -15.12 23.47
CA LEU A 153 2.23 -15.94 24.61
C LEU A 153 2.59 -17.36 24.20
N VAL A 154 1.84 -17.95 23.27
CA VAL A 154 2.16 -19.29 22.74
C VAL A 154 3.43 -19.24 21.89
N ALA A 155 3.61 -18.19 21.07
CA ALA A 155 4.83 -18.01 20.28
C ALA A 155 6.08 -17.94 21.17
N GLU A 156 5.99 -17.27 22.33
CA GLU A 156 7.06 -17.23 23.34
C GLU A 156 7.35 -18.62 23.93
N ARG A 157 6.30 -19.41 24.25
CA ARG A 157 6.47 -20.78 24.78
C ARG A 157 7.15 -21.72 23.79
N VAL A 158 6.83 -21.58 22.49
CA VAL A 158 7.45 -22.36 21.40
C VAL A 158 8.82 -21.77 21.00
N GLN A 159 9.34 -20.78 21.75
CA GLN A 159 10.63 -20.15 21.53
C GLN A 159 10.78 -19.51 20.13
N MET A 160 9.69 -19.02 19.56
CA MET A 160 9.78 -18.18 18.37
C MET A 160 10.52 -16.89 18.72
N HIS A 161 11.42 -16.46 17.83
CA HIS A 161 12.19 -15.25 18.08
C HIS A 161 11.25 -14.03 18.18
N PRO A 162 11.27 -13.23 19.27
CA PRO A 162 10.29 -12.17 19.50
C PRO A 162 10.21 -11.09 18.41
N PHE A 163 11.31 -10.90 17.69
CA PHE A 163 11.44 -9.94 16.60
C PHE A 163 11.42 -10.58 15.20
N SER A 164 11.06 -11.86 15.09
CA SER A 164 10.86 -12.49 13.77
C SER A 164 9.72 -11.81 13.01
N ASP A 165 9.72 -11.97 11.69
CA ASP A 165 8.67 -11.44 10.81
C ASP A 165 7.27 -11.94 11.19
N GLU A 166 7.19 -13.19 11.63
CA GLU A 166 5.97 -13.84 12.09
C GLU A 166 5.44 -13.16 13.36
N VAL A 167 6.28 -13.03 14.40
CA VAL A 167 5.86 -12.50 15.70
C VAL A 167 5.56 -11.00 15.63
N LEU A 168 6.39 -10.22 14.92
CA LEU A 168 6.09 -8.82 14.66
C LEU A 168 4.84 -8.67 13.76
N GLY A 169 4.64 -9.61 12.82
CA GLY A 169 3.44 -9.70 12.01
C GLY A 169 2.17 -9.82 12.84
N ILE A 170 2.17 -10.60 13.92
CA ILE A 170 1.04 -10.69 14.85
C ILE A 170 0.76 -9.33 15.52
N ARG A 171 1.81 -8.63 15.98
CA ARG A 171 1.67 -7.28 16.59
C ARG A 171 1.09 -6.27 15.60
N PHE A 172 1.58 -6.27 14.36
CA PHE A 172 1.07 -5.38 13.31
C PHE A 172 -0.37 -5.71 12.91
N ALA A 173 -0.73 -6.99 12.84
CA ALA A 173 -2.11 -7.41 12.55
C ALA A 173 -3.07 -6.96 13.66
N ALA A 174 -2.65 -7.07 14.93
CA ALA A 174 -3.42 -6.56 16.06
C ALA A 174 -3.59 -5.02 16.00
N ALA A 175 -2.52 -4.28 15.70
CA ALA A 175 -2.59 -2.83 15.51
C ALA A 175 -3.50 -2.43 14.33
N GLU A 176 -3.45 -3.16 13.21
CA GLU A 176 -4.32 -2.97 12.04
C GLU A 176 -5.79 -3.20 12.38
N MET A 177 -6.07 -4.26 13.14
CA MET A 177 -7.42 -4.58 13.59
C MET A 177 -7.97 -3.46 14.47
N LEU A 178 -7.18 -2.94 15.41
CA LEU A 178 -7.58 -1.80 16.25
C LEU A 178 -7.89 -0.57 15.40
N GLU A 179 -7.04 -0.26 14.42
CA GLU A 179 -7.23 0.86 13.49
C GLU A 179 -8.54 0.73 12.71
N LYS A 180 -8.78 -0.44 12.07
CA LYS A 180 -10.00 -0.69 11.26
C LYS A 180 -11.29 -0.59 12.08
N ASN A 181 -11.23 -0.87 13.37
CA ASN A 181 -12.37 -0.76 14.29
C ASN A 181 -12.48 0.64 14.94
N GLY A 182 -11.71 1.63 14.50
CA GLY A 182 -11.75 3.00 14.99
C GLY A 182 -11.07 3.22 16.35
N LEU A 183 -10.40 2.19 16.89
CA LEU A 183 -9.64 2.26 18.15
C LEU A 183 -8.23 2.82 17.87
N ILE A 184 -8.16 4.01 17.27
CA ILE A 184 -6.92 4.62 16.77
C ILE A 184 -5.89 4.81 17.88
N LYS A 185 -6.30 5.30 19.05
CA LYS A 185 -5.40 5.51 20.20
C LYS A 185 -4.73 4.20 20.66
N ALA A 186 -5.52 3.12 20.79
CA ALA A 186 -4.97 1.82 21.19
C ALA A 186 -4.02 1.23 20.13
N SER A 187 -4.28 1.51 18.85
CA SER A 187 -3.36 1.14 17.75
C SER A 187 -2.04 1.91 17.86
N ILE A 188 -2.10 3.22 18.11
CA ILE A 188 -0.92 4.07 18.35
C ILE A 188 -0.11 3.53 19.52
N ASP A 189 -0.73 3.32 20.69
CA ASP A 189 -0.05 2.84 21.90
C ASP A 189 0.68 1.50 21.65
N MET A 190 0.04 0.59 20.91
CA MET A 190 0.63 -0.71 20.55
C MET A 190 1.83 -0.55 19.60
N LEU A 191 1.74 0.34 18.61
CA LEU A 191 2.83 0.59 17.67
C LEU A 191 3.98 1.34 18.31
N GLU A 192 3.72 2.30 19.21
CA GLU A 192 4.78 2.98 19.98
C GLU A 192 5.54 2.02 20.88
N LYS A 193 4.83 1.12 21.58
CA LYS A 193 5.47 0.07 22.36
C LYS A 193 6.31 -0.86 21.48
N THR A 194 5.75 -1.31 20.36
CA THR A 194 6.48 -2.17 19.42
C THR A 194 7.70 -1.47 18.84
N LEU A 195 7.60 -0.18 18.54
CA LEU A 195 8.72 0.65 18.08
C LEU A 195 9.84 0.72 19.12
N ALA A 196 9.49 0.97 20.38
CA ALA A 196 10.45 1.04 21.49
C ALA A 196 11.19 -0.30 21.67
N ASP A 197 10.45 -1.41 21.71
CA ASP A 197 11.02 -2.76 21.81
C ASP A 197 12.01 -3.04 20.66
N CYS A 198 11.59 -2.78 19.41
CA CYS A 198 12.43 -3.01 18.23
C CYS A 198 13.70 -2.16 18.24
N LYS A 199 13.60 -0.88 18.59
CA LYS A 199 14.74 0.02 18.66
C LYS A 199 15.75 -0.42 19.71
N GLU A 200 15.27 -0.78 20.90
CA GLU A 200 16.16 -1.22 21.97
C GLU A 200 16.84 -2.54 21.62
N TRP A 201 16.12 -3.48 21.00
CA TRP A 201 16.71 -4.75 20.56
C TRP A 201 17.78 -4.56 19.48
N VAL A 202 17.52 -3.72 18.46
CA VAL A 202 18.53 -3.41 17.43
C VAL A 202 19.76 -2.73 18.04
N ALA A 203 19.56 -1.74 18.92
CA ALA A 203 20.65 -1.01 19.55
C ALA A 203 21.49 -1.89 20.48
N SER A 204 20.85 -2.66 21.36
CA SER A 204 21.52 -3.57 22.28
C SER A 204 22.24 -4.70 21.56
N GLY A 205 21.62 -5.28 20.52
CA GLY A 205 22.24 -6.31 19.68
C GLY A 205 23.50 -5.81 18.98
N ARG A 206 23.47 -4.60 18.40
CA ARG A 206 24.67 -3.97 17.80
C ARG A 206 25.75 -3.68 18.82
N ARG A 207 25.40 -3.20 20.02
CA ARG A 207 26.37 -2.99 21.11
C ARG A 207 27.06 -4.30 21.51
N LYS A 208 26.29 -5.38 21.64
CA LYS A 208 26.82 -6.72 21.95
C LYS A 208 27.76 -7.20 20.84
N GLN A 209 27.39 -7.02 19.58
CA GLN A 209 28.21 -7.39 18.42
C GLN A 209 29.58 -6.69 18.45
N MET A 210 29.61 -5.37 18.66
CA MET A 210 30.86 -4.61 18.75
C MET A 210 31.79 -5.12 19.87
N ILE A 211 31.23 -5.56 21.00
CA ILE A 211 32.02 -6.13 22.11
C ILE A 211 32.62 -7.47 21.70
N VAL A 212 31.83 -8.34 21.08
CA VAL A 212 32.27 -9.66 20.61
C VAL A 212 33.38 -9.52 19.56
N ASP A 213 33.22 -8.62 18.59
CA ASP A 213 34.22 -8.37 17.54
C ASP A 213 35.53 -7.85 18.13
N LYS A 214 35.46 -6.94 19.11
CA LYS A 214 36.63 -6.44 19.83
C LYS A 214 37.33 -7.55 20.63
N GLN A 215 36.57 -8.43 21.26
CA GLN A 215 37.13 -9.59 21.98
C GLN A 215 37.83 -10.56 21.02
N ARG A 216 37.26 -10.80 19.84
CA ARG A 216 37.85 -11.64 18.80
C ARG A 216 39.14 -11.04 18.23
N ALA A 217 39.15 -9.74 17.94
CA ALA A 217 40.34 -9.04 17.44
C ALA A 217 41.54 -9.11 18.41
N ASN A 218 41.27 -9.20 19.71
CA ASN A 218 42.30 -9.30 20.75
C ASN A 218 42.73 -10.73 21.07
N LYS A 219 42.05 -11.76 20.53
CA LYS A 219 42.33 -13.16 20.84
C LYS A 219 43.27 -13.75 19.76
N PRO A 220 44.44 -14.33 20.13
CA PRO A 220 45.30 -14.99 19.15
C PRO A 220 44.58 -16.19 18.53
N ALA A 221 44.87 -16.45 17.24
CA ALA A 221 44.25 -17.55 16.50
C ALA A 221 44.43 -18.87 17.27
N PRO A 222 43.34 -19.61 17.55
CA PRO A 222 43.45 -20.86 18.28
C PRO A 222 44.31 -21.87 17.50
N PRO A 223 45.13 -22.69 18.17
CA PRO A 223 45.82 -23.79 17.53
C PRO A 223 44.81 -24.75 16.88
N PRO A 224 45.17 -25.48 15.81
CA PRO A 224 44.24 -26.38 15.14
C PRO A 224 43.91 -27.53 16.11
N ALA A 225 42.77 -27.46 16.77
CA ALA A 225 42.36 -28.46 17.76
C ALA A 225 40.84 -28.72 17.68
N ASP A 226 40.52 -30.02 17.61
CA ASP A 226 39.24 -30.69 17.76
C ASP A 226 38.11 -30.30 16.80
N ALA A 227 37.70 -31.25 15.95
CA ALA A 227 36.61 -31.10 14.97
C ALA A 227 35.28 -30.66 15.61
N GLU A 228 35.04 -31.03 16.87
CA GLU A 228 33.86 -30.64 17.64
C GLU A 228 33.88 -29.15 18.05
N ALA A 229 35.05 -28.61 18.41
CA ALA A 229 35.20 -27.20 18.72
C ALA A 229 35.06 -26.31 17.48
N ALA A 230 35.58 -26.78 16.34
CA ALA A 230 35.41 -26.11 15.04
C ALA A 230 33.93 -26.07 14.60
N GLU A 231 33.19 -27.16 14.79
CA GLU A 231 31.75 -27.22 14.46
C GLU A 231 30.92 -26.33 15.40
N ALA A 232 31.22 -26.30 16.70
CA ALA A 232 30.56 -25.41 17.65
C ALA A 232 30.80 -23.92 17.34
N GLU A 233 32.02 -23.55 16.93
CA GLU A 233 32.33 -22.18 16.51
C GLU A 233 31.56 -21.81 15.23
N LYS A 234 31.47 -22.73 14.27
CA LYS A 234 30.71 -22.53 13.04
C LYS A 234 29.23 -22.30 13.32
N GLN A 235 28.60 -23.12 14.14
CA GLN A 235 27.19 -22.95 14.54
C GLN A 235 26.95 -21.63 15.27
N ALA A 236 27.90 -21.19 16.11
CA ALA A 236 27.82 -19.90 16.79
C ALA A 236 27.86 -18.73 15.79
N ARG A 237 28.73 -18.81 14.77
CA ARG A 237 28.84 -17.79 13.70
C ARG A 237 27.57 -17.75 12.84
N GLU A 238 27.02 -18.89 12.45
CA GLU A 238 25.77 -18.96 11.68
C GLU A 238 24.60 -18.34 12.47
N LYS A 239 24.52 -18.60 13.78
CA LYS A 239 23.49 -18.00 14.63
C LYS A 239 23.64 -16.48 14.74
N GLU A 240 24.87 -16.00 14.86
CA GLU A 240 25.19 -14.57 14.92
C GLU A 240 24.81 -13.84 13.62
N GLU A 241 25.10 -14.45 12.47
CA GLU A 241 24.71 -13.95 11.16
C GLU A 241 23.18 -13.90 10.99
N MET A 242 22.48 -14.96 11.42
CA MET A 242 21.01 -14.96 11.44
C MET A 242 20.44 -13.84 12.31
N GLU A 243 20.98 -13.62 13.50
CA GLU A 243 20.56 -12.50 14.34
C GLU A 243 20.86 -11.14 13.70
N ASP A 244 21.98 -11.00 12.99
CA ASP A 244 22.31 -9.75 12.30
C ASP A 244 21.37 -9.44 11.14
N ASN A 245 21.07 -10.45 10.33
CA ASN A 245 20.07 -10.35 9.26
C ASN A 245 18.71 -9.93 9.81
N LEU A 246 18.32 -10.51 10.95
CA LEU A 246 17.07 -10.12 11.59
C LEU A 246 17.11 -8.69 12.13
N ARG A 247 18.24 -8.23 12.71
CA ARG A 247 18.41 -6.82 13.11
C ARG A 247 18.27 -5.86 11.94
N ASN A 248 18.80 -6.22 10.77
CA ASN A 248 18.66 -5.42 9.56
C ASN A 248 17.19 -5.33 9.10
N GLN A 249 16.46 -6.44 9.12
CA GLN A 249 15.03 -6.49 8.79
C GLN A 249 14.16 -5.71 9.80
N VAL A 250 14.49 -5.79 11.09
CA VAL A 250 13.78 -5.08 12.16
C VAL A 250 14.04 -3.58 12.09
N MET A 251 15.27 -3.15 11.78
CA MET A 251 15.58 -1.75 11.57
C MET A 251 14.74 -1.15 10.44
N ARG A 252 14.52 -1.90 9.36
CA ARG A 252 13.58 -1.48 8.31
C ARG A 252 12.14 -1.36 8.79
N LYS A 253 11.67 -2.30 9.63
CA LYS A 253 10.33 -2.22 10.25
C LYS A 253 10.20 -1.03 11.19
N VAL A 254 11.26 -0.63 11.89
CA VAL A 254 11.30 0.59 12.72
C VAL A 254 10.95 1.83 11.89
N ILE A 255 11.53 1.97 10.69
CA ILE A 255 11.20 3.06 9.76
C ILE A 255 9.73 2.99 9.34
N GLY A 256 9.26 1.80 8.95
CA GLY A 256 7.87 1.58 8.59
C GLY A 256 6.89 1.95 9.72
N ILE A 257 7.15 1.53 10.96
CA ILE A 257 6.30 1.83 12.12
C ILE A 257 6.20 3.35 12.33
N LYS A 258 7.30 4.09 12.18
CA LYS A 258 7.31 5.57 12.31
C LYS A 258 6.45 6.24 11.25
N ILE A 259 6.56 5.81 10.01
CA ILE A 259 5.71 6.29 8.92
C ILE A 259 4.23 5.98 9.24
N LYS A 260 3.93 4.76 9.69
CA LYS A 260 2.56 4.38 10.05
C LYS A 260 2.02 5.18 11.24
N LEU A 261 2.85 5.45 12.25
CA LEU A 261 2.48 6.32 13.37
C LEU A 261 2.15 7.74 12.87
N ALA A 262 2.91 8.28 11.91
CA ALA A 262 2.59 9.56 11.31
C ALA A 262 1.23 9.57 10.59
N ASP A 263 0.89 8.50 9.87
CA ASP A 263 -0.43 8.32 9.24
C ASP A 263 -1.55 8.31 10.30
N LEU A 264 -1.35 7.60 11.42
CA LEU A 264 -2.32 7.53 12.53
C LEU A 264 -2.44 8.85 13.29
N TYR A 265 -1.34 9.56 13.51
CA TYR A 265 -1.33 10.88 14.15
C TYR A 265 -2.00 11.94 13.29
N SER A 266 -1.84 11.85 11.96
CA SER A 266 -2.51 12.73 10.99
C SER A 266 -3.98 12.36 10.74
N ASN A 267 -4.48 11.27 11.34
CA ASN A 267 -5.87 10.88 11.20
C ASN A 267 -6.78 11.94 11.82
N LYS A 268 -7.89 12.29 11.16
CA LYS A 268 -8.86 13.29 11.64
C LYS A 268 -9.34 13.09 13.09
N SER A 269 -9.35 11.87 13.59
CA SER A 269 -9.74 11.57 14.98
C SER A 269 -8.69 11.94 16.04
N VAL A 270 -7.42 12.05 15.64
CA VAL A 270 -6.29 12.38 16.51
C VAL A 270 -5.79 13.79 16.21
N ASP A 271 -5.58 14.10 14.93
CA ASP A 271 -5.18 15.41 14.38
C ASP A 271 -3.96 16.02 15.07
N ASP A 272 -2.98 15.18 15.42
CA ASP A 272 -1.73 15.58 16.07
C ASP A 272 -0.61 15.68 15.03
N LEU A 273 -0.64 16.76 14.25
CA LEU A 273 0.31 16.98 13.15
C LEU A 273 1.75 17.15 13.62
N ASP A 274 1.97 17.60 14.86
CA ASP A 274 3.32 17.77 15.41
C ASP A 274 3.93 16.41 15.76
N LYS A 275 3.16 15.46 16.34
CA LYS A 275 3.63 14.09 16.49
C LYS A 275 3.80 13.37 15.15
N ALA A 276 2.96 13.66 14.17
CA ALA A 276 3.13 13.14 12.81
C ALA A 276 4.46 13.64 12.19
N GLU A 277 4.74 14.94 12.28
CA GLU A 277 5.98 15.55 11.83
C GLU A 277 7.19 14.94 12.52
N ASN A 278 7.17 14.84 13.86
CA ASN A 278 8.24 14.23 14.64
C ASN A 278 8.49 12.75 14.27
N SER A 279 7.42 12.01 13.98
CA SER A 279 7.52 10.61 13.56
C SER A 279 8.21 10.49 12.19
N LEU A 280 7.84 11.33 11.22
CA LEU A 280 8.45 11.36 9.87
C LEU A 280 9.88 11.89 9.88
N ILE A 281 10.19 12.93 10.66
CA ILE A 281 11.57 13.39 10.88
C ILE A 281 12.41 12.24 11.45
N GLY A 282 11.86 11.49 12.42
CA GLY A 282 12.50 10.31 12.96
C GLY A 282 12.74 9.22 11.91
N ALA A 283 11.79 9.00 10.98
CA ALA A 283 11.93 8.03 9.90
C ALA A 283 13.04 8.43 8.92
N VAL A 284 13.10 9.70 8.53
CA VAL A 284 14.16 10.24 7.64
C VAL A 284 15.54 10.12 8.31
N ASN A 285 15.67 10.57 9.57
CA ASN A 285 16.94 10.56 10.27
C ASN A 285 17.46 9.14 10.52
N GLU A 286 16.59 8.22 10.96
CA GLU A 286 17.00 6.84 11.26
C GLU A 286 17.30 6.04 9.99
N SER A 287 16.55 6.25 8.89
CA SER A 287 16.85 5.61 7.61
C SER A 287 18.15 6.13 6.99
N ALA A 288 18.37 7.46 7.00
CA ALA A 288 19.62 8.05 6.52
C ALA A 288 20.82 7.65 7.39
N GLY A 289 20.65 7.58 8.71
CA GLY A 289 21.66 7.10 9.64
C GLY A 289 22.02 5.63 9.39
N GLU A 290 21.02 4.78 9.13
CA GLU A 290 21.26 3.36 8.83
C GLU A 290 22.00 3.16 7.50
N VAL A 291 21.60 3.86 6.45
CA VAL A 291 22.32 3.79 5.15
C VAL A 291 23.74 4.31 5.30
N ARG A 292 23.97 5.40 6.04
CA ARG A 292 25.32 5.90 6.31
C ARG A 292 26.18 4.84 7.00
N ARG A 293 25.68 4.23 8.06
CA ARG A 293 26.36 3.13 8.77
C ARG A 293 26.72 1.99 7.82
N ARG A 294 25.79 1.62 6.92
CA ARG A 294 26.03 0.56 5.93
C ARG A 294 27.14 0.95 4.94
N ARG A 295 27.15 2.20 4.44
CA ARG A 295 28.25 2.71 3.59
C ARG A 295 29.60 2.64 4.31
N GLU A 296 29.65 3.08 5.57
CA GLU A 296 30.88 3.04 6.39
C GLU A 296 31.42 1.61 6.60
N LEU A 297 30.52 0.62 6.64
CA LEU A 297 30.86 -0.80 6.76
C LEU A 297 31.02 -1.51 5.41
N ASN A 298 30.98 -0.79 4.28
CA ASN A 298 30.99 -1.35 2.92
C ASN A 298 29.89 -2.40 2.69
N LEU A 299 28.73 -2.22 3.32
CA LEU A 299 27.55 -3.06 3.13
C LEU A 299 26.66 -2.50 2.00
N PRO A 300 25.90 -3.36 1.31
CA PRO A 300 24.96 -2.92 0.26
C PRO A 300 23.93 -1.93 0.79
N VAL A 301 23.67 -0.88 0.00
CA VAL A 301 22.68 0.18 0.32
C VAL A 301 21.54 0.28 -0.69
N SER A 302 21.67 -0.41 -1.81
CA SER A 302 20.60 -0.61 -2.79
C SER A 302 20.08 -2.03 -2.64
N SER A 303 18.75 -2.20 -2.68
CA SER A 303 18.12 -3.50 -2.44
C SER A 303 16.80 -3.64 -3.21
N ASP A 304 16.69 -4.74 -3.94
CA ASP A 304 15.43 -5.20 -4.54
C ASP A 304 14.52 -5.94 -3.53
N GLY A 305 14.99 -6.13 -2.29
CA GLY A 305 14.42 -6.99 -1.27
C GLY A 305 13.85 -6.27 -0.05
N ASN A 306 13.45 -7.04 0.97
CA ASN A 306 12.93 -6.51 2.24
C ASN A 306 13.93 -6.68 3.41
N ASP A 307 15.22 -6.84 3.10
CA ASP A 307 16.20 -7.37 4.04
C ASP A 307 16.84 -6.29 4.93
N TYR A 308 16.98 -5.07 4.41
CA TYR A 308 17.60 -3.95 5.11
C TYR A 308 17.07 -2.61 4.59
N VAL A 309 17.39 -1.53 5.30
CA VAL A 309 17.08 -0.16 4.86
C VAL A 309 17.95 0.21 3.66
N SER A 310 17.32 0.58 2.53
CA SER A 310 17.97 1.05 1.31
C SER A 310 17.77 2.54 1.08
N LEU A 311 18.30 3.07 -0.03
CA LEU A 311 18.05 4.46 -0.46
C LEU A 311 16.56 4.71 -0.69
N THR A 312 15.81 3.67 -1.10
CA THR A 312 14.36 3.75 -1.32
C THR A 312 13.62 4.10 -0.03
N GLU A 313 13.97 3.50 1.12
CA GLU A 313 13.33 3.85 2.39
C GLU A 313 13.58 5.31 2.81
N ILE A 314 14.77 5.86 2.51
CA ILE A 314 15.05 7.28 2.75
C ILE A 314 14.18 8.12 1.82
N ALA A 315 14.14 7.79 0.52
CA ALA A 315 13.35 8.51 -0.48
C ALA A 315 11.86 8.54 -0.10
N THR A 316 11.28 7.38 0.24
CA THR A 316 9.89 7.30 0.69
C THR A 316 9.65 8.11 1.97
N SER A 317 10.57 8.05 2.95
CA SER A 317 10.45 8.84 4.19
C SER A 317 10.50 10.35 3.91
N CYS A 318 11.36 10.78 2.98
CA CYS A 318 11.44 12.17 2.52
C CYS A 318 10.15 12.60 1.80
N ASN A 319 9.62 11.74 0.93
CA ASN A 319 8.36 11.98 0.23
C ASN A 319 7.19 12.14 1.21
N ASP A 320 7.04 11.23 2.18
CA ASP A 320 5.95 11.28 3.15
C ASP A 320 6.06 12.53 4.04
N LEU A 321 7.27 12.94 4.42
CA LEU A 321 7.50 14.22 5.13
C LEU A 321 7.20 15.44 4.26
N ALA A 322 7.53 15.38 2.97
CA ALA A 322 7.19 16.43 2.01
C ALA A 322 5.68 16.58 1.89
N ASP A 323 4.93 15.48 1.76
CA ASP A 323 3.47 15.48 1.70
C ASP A 323 2.84 16.09 2.95
N LEU A 324 3.40 15.82 4.14
CA LEU A 324 2.97 16.49 5.37
C LEU A 324 3.24 18.00 5.33
N TYR A 325 4.38 18.43 4.78
CA TYR A 325 4.69 19.84 4.61
C TYR A 325 3.80 20.54 3.58
N VAL A 326 3.38 19.85 2.51
CA VAL A 326 2.35 20.33 1.60
C VAL A 326 1.05 20.61 2.37
N LYS A 327 0.60 19.66 3.20
CA LYS A 327 -0.62 19.84 4.03
C LYS A 327 -0.52 21.02 5.00
N ARG A 328 0.69 21.39 5.43
CA ARG A 328 0.95 22.55 6.30
C ARG A 328 1.28 23.84 5.54
N GLY A 329 1.19 23.84 4.21
CA GLY A 329 1.53 24.99 3.37
C GLY A 329 3.02 25.35 3.37
N LYS A 330 3.91 24.45 3.83
CA LYS A 330 5.37 24.62 3.90
C LYS A 330 6.04 24.21 2.57
N ASN A 331 5.60 24.79 1.45
CA ASN A 331 5.95 24.30 0.10
C ASN A 331 7.46 24.29 -0.18
N GLN A 332 8.23 25.29 0.27
CA GLN A 332 9.69 25.31 0.06
C GLN A 332 10.39 24.11 0.70
N LEU A 333 9.95 23.71 1.90
CA LEU A 333 10.48 22.53 2.59
C LEU A 333 10.05 21.25 1.86
N ALA A 334 8.81 21.20 1.36
CA ALA A 334 8.33 20.08 0.56
C ALA A 334 9.15 19.91 -0.74
N VAL A 335 9.42 21.01 -1.48
CA VAL A 335 10.25 20.99 -2.69
C VAL A 335 11.64 20.43 -2.39
N ALA A 336 12.29 20.88 -1.31
CA ALA A 336 13.61 20.39 -0.93
C ALA A 336 13.60 18.88 -0.65
N LEU A 337 12.58 18.38 0.04
CA LEU A 337 12.43 16.96 0.35
C LEU A 337 12.08 16.10 -0.88
N TYR A 338 11.23 16.59 -1.79
CA TYR A 338 10.97 15.88 -3.06
C TYR A 338 12.22 15.84 -3.94
N MET A 339 13.02 16.91 -3.99
CA MET A 339 14.31 16.90 -4.69
C MET A 339 15.29 15.91 -4.07
N GLN A 340 15.36 15.86 -2.73
CA GLN A 340 16.18 14.86 -2.04
C GLN A 340 15.72 13.44 -2.36
N SER A 341 14.41 13.19 -2.34
CA SER A 341 13.82 11.91 -2.73
C SER A 341 14.17 11.55 -4.18
N LEU A 342 14.06 12.51 -5.11
CA LEU A 342 14.38 12.30 -6.52
C LEU A 342 15.85 11.92 -6.73
N ASN A 343 16.76 12.56 -6.00
CA ASN A 343 18.19 12.25 -6.07
C ASN A 343 18.49 10.84 -5.55
N LEU A 344 17.85 10.43 -4.45
CA LEU A 344 18.01 9.09 -3.88
C LEU A 344 17.45 8.00 -4.81
N ILE A 345 16.29 8.24 -5.41
CA ILE A 345 15.70 7.33 -6.40
C ILE A 345 16.59 7.21 -7.64
N LYS A 346 17.16 8.31 -8.13
CA LYS A 346 18.12 8.27 -9.26
C LYS A 346 19.40 7.51 -8.91
N GLU A 347 19.89 7.64 -7.68
CA GLU A 347 21.06 6.89 -7.20
C GLU A 347 20.75 5.39 -7.16
N GLU A 348 19.58 5.00 -6.62
CA GLU A 348 19.13 3.61 -6.57
C GLU A 348 18.93 3.01 -7.97
N GLU A 349 18.27 3.74 -8.87
CA GLU A 349 17.92 3.27 -10.21
C GLU A 349 19.13 3.22 -11.17
N GLY A 350 20.18 3.98 -10.90
CA GLY A 350 21.36 4.09 -11.74
C GLY A 350 21.02 4.59 -13.16
N GLN A 351 21.12 3.68 -14.14
CA GLN A 351 20.77 3.98 -15.54
C GLN A 351 19.30 3.72 -15.87
N SER A 352 18.57 3.03 -14.99
CA SER A 352 17.15 2.77 -15.18
C SER A 352 16.33 4.00 -14.80
N THR A 353 15.05 4.00 -15.18
CA THR A 353 14.13 5.10 -14.87
C THR A 353 12.76 4.50 -14.57
N THR A 354 12.22 4.79 -13.39
CA THR A 354 10.88 4.34 -13.02
C THR A 354 9.87 5.48 -12.87
N CYS A 355 8.60 5.10 -12.68
CA CYS A 355 7.50 6.05 -12.48
C CYS A 355 7.68 6.92 -11.22
N ALA A 356 8.48 6.49 -10.24
CA ALA A 356 8.77 7.29 -9.06
C ALA A 356 9.43 8.63 -9.43
N GLN A 357 10.34 8.65 -10.42
CA GLN A 357 10.92 9.91 -10.89
C GLN A 357 9.86 10.85 -11.47
N VAL A 358 8.94 10.32 -12.29
CA VAL A 358 7.85 11.11 -12.91
C VAL A 358 6.95 11.74 -11.84
N VAL A 359 6.56 10.95 -10.84
CA VAL A 359 5.75 11.43 -9.71
C VAL A 359 6.46 12.56 -8.96
N LEU A 360 7.74 12.37 -8.61
CA LEU A 360 8.51 13.36 -7.84
C LEU A 360 8.73 14.66 -8.62
N LEU A 361 9.04 14.57 -9.93
CA LEU A 361 9.19 15.73 -10.81
C LEU A 361 7.87 16.55 -10.87
N ASN A 362 6.74 15.86 -10.96
CA ASN A 362 5.43 16.49 -10.94
C ASN A 362 5.12 17.16 -9.59
N ASN A 363 5.41 16.49 -8.47
CA ASN A 363 5.20 17.05 -7.13
C ASN A 363 6.05 18.31 -6.91
N ILE A 364 7.31 18.32 -7.37
CA ILE A 364 8.17 19.52 -7.37
C ILE A 364 7.52 20.67 -8.14
N SER A 365 7.03 20.39 -9.36
CA SER A 365 6.32 21.38 -10.18
C SER A 365 5.12 21.98 -9.44
N SER A 366 4.23 21.15 -8.89
CA SER A 366 3.06 21.60 -8.13
C SER A 366 3.46 22.53 -6.98
N GLN A 367 4.42 22.11 -6.16
CA GLN A 367 4.79 22.89 -4.98
C GLN A 367 5.49 24.21 -5.31
N MET A 368 6.27 24.25 -6.40
CA MET A 368 6.85 25.50 -6.89
C MET A 368 5.79 26.47 -7.41
N ALA A 369 4.77 25.95 -8.11
CA ALA A 369 3.65 26.75 -8.59
C ALA A 369 2.78 27.28 -7.43
N GLU A 370 2.54 26.47 -6.39
CA GLU A 370 1.83 26.90 -5.18
C GLU A 370 2.62 27.98 -4.42
N GLU A 371 3.94 27.82 -4.28
CA GLU A 371 4.79 28.83 -3.67
C GLU A 371 4.76 30.16 -4.46
N ALA A 372 4.65 30.09 -5.79
CA ALA A 372 4.53 31.28 -6.64
C ALA A 372 3.25 32.09 -6.40
N GLN A 373 2.18 31.44 -5.93
CA GLN A 373 0.93 32.11 -5.59
C GLN A 373 1.02 32.93 -4.29
N LYS A 374 1.99 32.64 -3.41
CA LYS A 374 2.19 33.38 -2.16
C LYS A 374 2.84 34.75 -2.35
N ALA A 375 3.38 35.04 -3.54
CA ALA A 375 3.98 36.33 -3.84
C ALA A 375 2.90 37.44 -3.87
N ILE A 376 2.99 38.41 -2.96
CA ILE A 376 2.08 39.56 -2.90
C ILE A 376 2.75 40.79 -3.51
N GLY A 377 2.03 41.50 -4.38
CA GLY A 377 2.42 42.82 -4.88
C GLY A 377 3.15 42.85 -6.24
N PRO A 378 3.38 44.05 -6.81
CA PRO A 378 3.81 44.23 -8.20
C PRO A 378 5.24 43.76 -8.51
N SER A 379 6.12 43.68 -7.50
CA SER A 379 7.47 43.10 -7.66
C SER A 379 7.51 41.59 -7.41
N GLY A 380 6.46 41.01 -6.81
CA GLY A 380 6.24 39.57 -6.61
C GLY A 380 7.48 38.72 -6.38
N THR A 381 8.38 39.11 -5.47
CA THR A 381 9.57 38.31 -5.14
C THR A 381 9.27 37.34 -4.01
N ILE A 382 9.89 36.17 -4.09
CA ILE A 382 9.66 35.04 -3.19
C ILE A 382 11.00 34.76 -2.53
N PRO A 383 11.10 34.87 -1.18
CA PRO A 383 12.31 34.50 -0.46
C PRO A 383 12.69 33.06 -0.78
N ARG A 384 13.95 32.79 -1.11
CA ARG A 384 14.47 31.43 -1.27
C ARG A 384 15.31 31.04 -0.06
N MET A 385 15.16 29.80 0.38
CA MET A 385 16.03 29.24 1.40
C MET A 385 17.46 29.13 0.85
N GLY A 386 18.39 29.91 1.42
CA GLY A 386 19.82 29.84 1.07
C GLY A 386 20.23 30.49 -0.25
N GLY A 387 19.42 31.39 -0.82
CA GLY A 387 19.77 32.07 -2.08
C GLY A 387 19.06 33.41 -2.26
N PRO A 388 19.33 34.14 -3.37
CA PRO A 388 18.63 35.38 -3.67
C PRO A 388 17.13 35.11 -3.89
N PRO A 389 16.25 36.07 -3.57
CA PRO A 389 14.83 35.98 -3.87
C PRO A 389 14.59 35.72 -5.36
N ILE A 390 13.59 34.91 -5.69
CA ILE A 390 13.18 34.62 -7.08
C ILE A 390 11.91 35.40 -7.39
N SER A 391 11.76 35.88 -8.62
CA SER A 391 10.51 36.52 -9.03
C SER A 391 9.41 35.48 -9.28
N ARG A 392 8.14 35.87 -9.09
CA ARG A 392 6.98 35.01 -9.38
C ARG A 392 7.00 34.45 -10.82
N PRO A 393 7.25 35.24 -11.88
CA PRO A 393 7.32 34.70 -13.25
C PRO A 393 8.41 33.65 -13.41
N GLU A 394 9.63 33.91 -12.89
CA GLU A 394 10.74 32.96 -12.96
C GLU A 394 10.43 31.65 -12.20
N LEU A 395 9.76 31.73 -11.05
CA LEU A 395 9.37 30.54 -10.30
C LEU A 395 8.31 29.71 -11.04
N LEU A 396 7.34 30.37 -11.68
CA LEU A 396 6.33 29.70 -12.52
C LEU A 396 6.97 29.07 -13.77
N ASP A 397 7.93 29.73 -14.41
CA ASP A 397 8.67 29.16 -15.54
C ASP A 397 9.49 27.94 -15.10
N ALA A 398 10.15 28.01 -13.95
CA ALA A 398 10.86 26.86 -13.38
C ALA A 398 9.90 25.70 -13.05
N ALA A 399 8.74 25.98 -12.46
CA ALA A 399 7.70 24.97 -12.21
C ALA A 399 7.25 24.29 -13.52
N ALA A 400 6.98 25.07 -14.57
CA ALA A 400 6.60 24.53 -15.88
C ALA A 400 7.69 23.63 -16.48
N GLN A 401 8.97 23.96 -16.29
CA GLN A 401 10.08 23.13 -16.74
C GLN A 401 10.09 21.77 -16.01
N TRP A 402 9.79 21.73 -14.71
CA TRP A 402 9.69 20.47 -13.97
C TRP A 402 8.54 19.59 -14.46
N ALA A 403 7.35 20.15 -14.71
CA ALA A 403 6.23 19.39 -15.27
C ALA A 403 6.53 18.87 -16.69
N LYS A 404 7.13 19.70 -17.56
CA LYS A 404 7.59 19.26 -18.89
C LYS A 404 8.61 18.13 -18.77
N LYS A 405 9.54 18.23 -17.82
CA LYS A 405 10.53 17.17 -17.57
C LYS A 405 9.88 15.88 -17.09
N ALA A 406 8.84 15.95 -16.26
CA ALA A 406 8.09 14.76 -15.84
C ALA A 406 7.51 14.01 -17.06
N ILE A 407 6.88 14.73 -17.99
CA ILE A 407 6.32 14.17 -19.23
C ILE A 407 7.43 13.57 -20.10
N GLU A 408 8.52 14.31 -20.33
CA GLU A 408 9.67 13.84 -21.10
C GLU A 408 10.28 12.55 -20.52
N VAL A 409 10.48 12.50 -19.21
CA VAL A 409 11.00 11.31 -18.52
C VAL A 409 10.03 10.13 -18.70
N ALA A 410 8.74 10.37 -18.57
CA ALA A 410 7.74 9.33 -18.74
C ALA A 410 7.70 8.75 -20.16
N GLU A 411 8.00 9.53 -21.21
CA GLU A 411 8.02 9.03 -22.60
C GLU A 411 9.05 7.91 -22.81
N HIS A 412 10.13 7.91 -22.03
CA HIS A 412 11.20 6.92 -22.09
C HIS A 412 10.89 5.64 -21.30
N ILE A 413 9.87 5.65 -20.43
CA ILE A 413 9.48 4.50 -19.61
C ILE A 413 8.48 3.64 -20.39
N LYS A 414 8.86 2.39 -20.68
CA LYS A 414 8.02 1.41 -21.40
C LYS A 414 7.53 0.28 -20.47
N PRO A 415 6.42 -0.41 -20.81
CA PRO A 415 6.04 -1.63 -20.11
C PRO A 415 7.18 -2.67 -20.15
N PRO A 416 7.38 -3.47 -19.09
CA PRO A 416 6.52 -3.60 -17.90
C PRO A 416 6.83 -2.59 -16.77
N VAL A 417 7.86 -1.75 -16.91
CA VAL A 417 8.22 -0.75 -15.87
C VAL A 417 7.21 0.38 -15.82
N ARG A 418 6.62 0.74 -16.97
CA ARG A 418 5.53 1.72 -17.02
C ARG A 418 4.29 1.17 -16.33
N THR A 419 3.91 1.80 -15.22
CA THR A 419 2.68 1.53 -14.48
C THR A 419 1.66 2.65 -14.69
N GLU A 420 0.44 2.42 -14.20
CA GLU A 420 -0.61 3.45 -14.14
C GLU A 420 -0.14 4.73 -13.42
N ASP A 421 0.79 4.62 -12.47
CA ASP A 421 1.35 5.78 -11.75
C ASP A 421 2.06 6.76 -12.68
N CYS A 422 2.80 6.26 -13.68
CA CYS A 422 3.41 7.10 -14.72
C CYS A 422 2.33 7.84 -15.53
N ASP A 423 1.28 7.13 -15.91
CA ASP A 423 0.22 7.66 -16.78
C ASP A 423 -0.61 8.72 -16.05
N GLN A 424 -1.01 8.44 -14.81
CA GLN A 424 -1.67 9.42 -13.94
C GLN A 424 -0.77 10.62 -13.67
N SER A 425 0.52 10.42 -13.40
CA SER A 425 1.46 11.53 -13.19
C SER A 425 1.65 12.39 -14.44
N CYS A 426 1.67 11.80 -15.64
CA CYS A 426 1.64 12.57 -16.90
C CYS A 426 0.37 13.41 -17.02
N GLN A 427 -0.78 12.84 -16.64
CA GLN A 427 -2.05 13.57 -16.64
C GLN A 427 -2.02 14.76 -15.69
N VAL A 428 -1.51 14.56 -14.47
CA VAL A 428 -1.37 15.63 -13.47
C VAL A 428 -0.35 16.68 -13.95
N ALA A 429 0.76 16.28 -14.57
CA ALA A 429 1.74 17.21 -15.13
C ALA A 429 1.13 18.09 -16.23
N LEU A 430 0.29 17.53 -17.11
CA LEU A 430 -0.47 18.30 -18.10
C LEU A 430 -1.46 19.26 -17.43
N TYR A 431 -2.14 18.82 -16.37
CA TYR A 431 -3.04 19.70 -15.61
C TYR A 431 -2.28 20.87 -14.99
N ASN A 432 -1.17 20.58 -14.32
CA ASN A 432 -0.27 21.57 -13.72
C ASN A 432 0.27 22.58 -14.74
N LEU A 433 0.62 22.14 -15.95
CA LEU A 433 1.01 23.05 -17.03
C LEU A 433 -0.14 23.98 -17.44
N GLY A 434 -1.38 23.48 -17.42
CA GLY A 434 -2.58 24.28 -17.60
C GLY A 434 -2.71 25.36 -16.52
N GLU A 435 -2.56 24.99 -15.25
CA GLU A 435 -2.65 25.93 -14.12
C GLU A 435 -1.53 26.99 -14.16
N ILE A 436 -0.30 26.56 -14.45
CA ILE A 436 0.84 27.47 -14.56
C ILE A 436 0.65 28.44 -15.73
N ALA A 437 0.18 27.97 -16.89
CA ALA A 437 -0.15 28.83 -18.02
C ALA A 437 -1.28 29.82 -17.68
N GLU A 438 -2.31 29.39 -16.94
CA GLU A 438 -3.39 30.25 -16.43
C GLU A 438 -2.83 31.33 -15.48
N MET A 439 -1.95 30.95 -14.54
CA MET A 439 -1.26 31.86 -13.61
C MET A 439 -0.34 32.88 -14.32
N GLN A 440 0.16 32.52 -15.49
CA GLN A 440 0.95 33.38 -16.39
C GLN A 440 0.08 34.18 -17.38
N LYS A 441 -1.25 34.07 -17.31
CA LYS A 441 -2.22 34.69 -18.23
C LYS A 441 -2.09 34.22 -19.70
N LYS A 442 -1.48 33.06 -19.94
CA LYS A 442 -1.37 32.40 -21.25
C LYS A 442 -2.58 31.49 -21.47
N PHE A 443 -3.77 32.08 -21.55
CA PHE A 443 -5.04 31.33 -21.50
C PHE A 443 -5.26 30.36 -22.67
N THR A 444 -4.70 30.66 -23.85
CA THR A 444 -4.73 29.76 -25.01
C THR A 444 -3.96 28.48 -24.75
N GLU A 445 -2.72 28.60 -24.24
CA GLU A 445 -1.89 27.48 -23.82
C GLU A 445 -2.54 26.69 -22.69
N ALA A 446 -3.08 27.38 -21.67
CA ALA A 446 -3.77 26.75 -20.55
C ALA A 446 -4.91 25.84 -21.03
N ARG A 447 -5.75 26.34 -21.95
CA ARG A 447 -6.85 25.56 -22.53
C ARG A 447 -6.38 24.33 -23.30
N ILE A 448 -5.25 24.42 -24.01
CA ILE A 448 -4.65 23.27 -24.71
C ILE A 448 -4.22 22.21 -23.69
N TYR A 449 -3.47 22.61 -22.66
CA TYR A 449 -2.99 21.69 -21.63
C TYR A 449 -4.13 21.02 -20.85
N TYR A 450 -5.13 21.76 -20.41
CA TYR A 450 -6.31 21.16 -19.76
C TYR A 450 -7.09 20.22 -20.69
N GLY A 451 -7.15 20.53 -21.99
CA GLY A 451 -7.74 19.64 -23.00
C GLY A 451 -6.99 18.32 -23.14
N GLN A 452 -5.65 18.38 -23.15
CA GLN A 452 -4.79 17.20 -23.18
C GLN A 452 -4.91 16.38 -21.89
N ALA A 453 -4.87 17.05 -20.72
CA ALA A 453 -5.05 16.42 -19.41
C ALA A 453 -6.39 15.68 -19.32
N LYS A 454 -7.49 16.30 -19.78
CA LYS A 454 -8.80 15.64 -19.84
C LYS A 454 -8.77 14.41 -20.74
N LYS A 455 -8.23 14.54 -21.95
CA LYS A 455 -8.17 13.44 -22.93
C LYS A 455 -7.43 12.24 -22.34
N LEU A 456 -6.28 12.48 -21.70
CA LEU A 456 -5.50 11.43 -21.06
C LEU A 456 -6.26 10.83 -19.86
N ALA A 457 -6.87 11.64 -19.00
CA ALA A 457 -7.68 11.15 -17.88
C ALA A 457 -8.83 10.24 -18.34
N THR A 458 -9.51 10.60 -19.45
CA THR A 458 -10.57 9.77 -20.04
C THR A 458 -10.04 8.44 -20.58
N GLN A 459 -8.84 8.43 -21.18
CA GLN A 459 -8.22 7.19 -21.66
C GLN A 459 -7.83 6.26 -20.50
N LEU A 460 -7.40 6.84 -19.37
CA LEU A 460 -7.01 6.10 -18.17
C LEU A 460 -8.19 5.71 -17.27
N GLN A 461 -9.41 6.19 -17.56
CA GLN A 461 -10.56 6.09 -16.64
C GLN A 461 -10.28 6.72 -15.27
N PHE A 462 -9.42 7.75 -15.24
CA PHE A 462 -9.06 8.46 -14.02
C PHE A 462 -10.09 9.55 -13.73
N GLU A 463 -11.16 9.19 -13.02
CA GLU A 463 -12.34 10.04 -12.83
C GLU A 463 -12.01 11.39 -12.18
N GLU A 464 -11.17 11.41 -11.13
CA GLU A 464 -10.75 12.66 -10.49
C GLU A 464 -10.07 13.60 -11.49
N GLY A 465 -9.17 13.06 -12.32
CA GLY A 465 -8.51 13.81 -13.40
C GLY A 465 -9.48 14.35 -14.45
N ILE A 466 -10.55 13.61 -14.76
CA ILE A 466 -11.60 14.04 -15.68
C ILE A 466 -12.39 15.21 -15.07
N GLU A 467 -12.79 15.09 -13.80
CA GLU A 467 -13.55 16.10 -13.08
C GLU A 467 -12.79 17.44 -13.00
N VAL A 468 -11.55 17.42 -12.50
CA VAL A 468 -10.74 18.64 -12.32
C VAL A 468 -10.42 19.33 -13.65
N ALA A 469 -10.12 18.56 -14.70
CA ALA A 469 -9.87 19.13 -16.03
C ALA A 469 -11.14 19.72 -16.67
N ASN A 470 -12.30 19.10 -16.45
CA ASN A 470 -13.58 19.65 -16.88
C ASN A 470 -13.92 20.94 -16.15
N GLU A 471 -13.68 21.01 -14.84
CA GLU A 471 -13.89 22.23 -14.05
C GLU A 471 -13.02 23.38 -14.55
N ALA A 472 -11.72 23.13 -14.77
CA ALA A 472 -10.81 24.12 -15.33
C ALA A 472 -11.27 24.62 -16.71
N LEU A 473 -11.64 23.72 -17.61
CA LEU A 473 -12.13 24.08 -18.95
C LEU A 473 -13.44 24.87 -18.93
N LYS A 474 -14.29 24.70 -17.91
CA LYS A 474 -15.52 25.50 -17.75
C LYS A 474 -15.21 26.97 -17.46
N ARG A 475 -14.13 27.27 -16.71
CA ARG A 475 -13.72 28.66 -16.38
C ARG A 475 -13.47 29.51 -17.63
N PHE A 476 -12.97 28.89 -18.70
CA PHE A 476 -12.72 29.54 -20.00
C PHE A 476 -13.95 29.68 -20.88
N LYS A 477 -15.08 29.02 -20.57
CA LYS A 477 -16.34 29.21 -21.30
C LYS A 477 -17.11 30.45 -20.83
N SER A 478 -16.88 30.87 -19.58
CA SER A 478 -17.48 32.04 -18.95
C SER A 478 -16.73 33.35 -19.23
N GLN A 479 -15.47 33.28 -19.69
CA GLN A 479 -14.69 34.43 -20.12
C GLN A 479 -14.90 34.62 -21.64
N LYS A 480 -15.95 35.33 -22.02
CA LYS A 480 -16.17 35.81 -23.40
C LYS A 480 -15.60 37.20 -23.56
#